data_AF-A0A811RJQ6-F1
#
_entry.id   AF-A0A811RJQ6-F1
#
_cell.length_a   1.000
_cell.length_b   1.000
_cell.length_c   1.000
_cell.angle_alpha   90.00
_cell.angle_beta   90.00
_cell.angle_gamma   90.00
#
_symmetry.space_group_name_H-M   'P 1'
#
loop_
_entity.id
_entity.type
_entity.pdbx_description
1 polymer ?
#
loop_
_entity_poly.entity_id
_entity_poly.type
_entity_poly.pdbx_seq_one_letter_code
_entity_poly.pdbx_strand_id
1 'polypeptide(L)' 'MAAASANGQEVPNKRVILKSYVTGFPTEDDMEVVTGTAPRRAAGVGGHGGQEPLRLLRPVHARPHD' A
#
# COMPACT_ATOMS: atom_id res chain seq x y z
N MET A 1 -1.56 -30.33 12.11
CA MET A 1 -2.07 -29.08 12.71
C MET A 1 -1.98 -28.00 11.64
N ALA A 2 -3.05 -27.77 10.88
CA ALA A 2 -3.06 -26.78 9.79
C ALA A 2 -3.42 -25.41 10.38
N ALA A 3 -2.51 -24.45 10.31
CA ALA A 3 -2.76 -23.09 10.73
C ALA A 3 -3.77 -22.44 9.78
N ALA A 4 -4.89 -21.96 10.33
CA ALA A 4 -5.93 -21.25 9.62
C ALA A 4 -5.36 -19.97 8.99
N SER A 5 -5.55 -19.82 7.67
CA SER A 5 -5.16 -18.63 6.91
C SER A 5 -6.04 -17.46 7.30
N ALA A 6 -5.52 -16.61 8.17
CA ALA A 6 -6.11 -15.33 8.51
C ALA A 6 -5.93 -14.38 7.31
N ASN A 7 -7.04 -13.96 6.69
CA ASN A 7 -7.15 -12.76 5.83
C ASN A 7 -6.78 -12.84 4.33
N GLY A 8 -7.37 -13.77 3.58
CA GLY A 8 -7.54 -13.63 2.12
C GLY A 8 -7.10 -14.87 1.35
N GLN A 9 -7.89 -15.25 0.34
CA GLN A 9 -7.56 -16.35 -0.57
C GLN A 9 -6.14 -16.16 -1.14
N GLU A 10 -5.23 -17.10 -0.93
CA GLU A 10 -3.93 -17.08 -1.60
C GLU A 10 -4.12 -17.27 -3.10
N VAL A 11 -3.57 -16.35 -3.89
CA VAL A 11 -3.62 -16.39 -5.35
C VAL A 11 -2.21 -16.50 -5.94
N PRO A 12 -2.02 -17.23 -7.05
CA PRO A 12 -0.74 -17.25 -7.76
C PRO A 12 -0.32 -15.84 -8.15
N ASN A 13 0.94 -15.52 -7.90
CA ASN A 13 1.53 -14.23 -8.18
C ASN A 13 2.96 -14.40 -8.71
N LYS A 14 3.17 -14.01 -9.97
CA LYS A 14 4.52 -13.91 -10.54
C LYS A 14 5.14 -12.60 -10.06
N ARG A 15 6.37 -12.66 -9.55
CA ARG A 15 7.11 -11.50 -9.03
C ARG A 15 8.41 -11.36 -9.79
N VAL A 16 8.84 -10.12 -9.99
CA VAL A 16 10.20 -9.82 -10.46
C VAL A 16 11.00 -9.34 -9.25
N ILE A 17 12.07 -10.05 -8.92
CA ILE A 17 12.91 -9.80 -7.75
C ILE A 17 14.27 -9.30 -8.23
N LEU A 18 14.81 -8.27 -7.59
CA LEU A 18 16.20 -7.84 -7.80
C LEU A 18 17.13 -8.82 -7.06
N LYS A 19 18.05 -9.46 -7.78
CA LYS A 19 18.94 -10.51 -7.27
C LYS A 19 19.97 -9.98 -6.27
N SER A 20 20.52 -8.79 -6.54
CA SER A 20 21.49 -8.11 -5.70
C SER A 20 21.41 -6.60 -5.92
N TYR A 21 21.88 -5.81 -4.94
CA TYR A 21 21.96 -4.35 -5.11
C TYR A 21 22.94 -3.99 -6.24
N VAL A 22 22.51 -3.07 -7.12
CA VAL A 22 23.28 -2.66 -8.29
C VAL A 22 23.80 -1.25 -8.10
N THR A 23 25.05 -1.02 -8.49
CA THR A 23 25.62 0.32 -8.66
C THR A 23 25.64 0.69 -10.15
N GLY A 24 25.27 1.92 -10.50
CA GLY A 24 25.11 2.33 -11.90
C GLY A 24 23.70 2.02 -12.44
N PHE A 25 23.61 1.66 -13.73
CA PHE A 25 22.33 1.37 -14.38
C PHE A 25 22.01 -0.13 -14.34
N PRO A 26 20.84 -0.54 -13.83
CA PRO A 26 20.45 -1.95 -13.79
C PRO A 26 20.13 -2.51 -15.18
N THR A 27 20.37 -3.80 -15.33
CA THR A 27 20.12 -4.61 -16.52
C THR A 27 19.08 -5.70 -16.23
N GLU A 28 18.64 -6.43 -17.27
CA GLU A 28 17.68 -7.53 -17.09
C GLU A 28 18.26 -8.68 -16.25
N ASP A 29 19.56 -8.96 -16.38
CA ASP A 29 20.27 -10.01 -15.63
C ASP A 29 20.31 -9.77 -14.11
N ASP A 30 20.09 -8.53 -13.68
CA ASP A 30 19.99 -8.16 -12.27
C ASP A 30 18.65 -8.57 -11.65
N MET A 31 17.67 -8.95 -12.47
CA MET A 31 16.33 -9.34 -12.05
C MET A 31 16.04 -10.82 -12.29
N GLU A 32 15.11 -11.38 -11.51
CA GLU A 32 14.63 -12.75 -11.64
C GLU A 32 13.11 -12.82 -11.54
N VAL A 33 12.47 -13.58 -12.43
CA VAL A 33 11.03 -13.85 -12.34
C VAL A 33 10.78 -15.10 -11.50
N VAL A 34 10.13 -14.93 -10.35
CA VAL A 34 9.76 -16.01 -9.44
C VAL A 34 8.26 -16.21 -9.40
N THR A 35 7.81 -17.46 -9.26
CA THR A 35 6.40 -17.78 -9.02
C THR A 35 6.17 -17.93 -7.52
N GLY A 36 5.19 -17.22 -6.97
CA GLY A 36 4.79 -17.32 -5.56
C GLY A 36 3.28 -17.19 -5.38
N THR A 37 2.84 -17.02 -4.15
CA THR A 37 1.46 -16.68 -3.80
C THR A 37 1.41 -15.33 -3.10
N ALA A 38 0.29 -14.64 -3.20
CA ALA A 38 0.01 -13.45 -2.41
C ALA A 38 -1.43 -13.53 -1.88
N PRO A 39 -1.70 -12.98 -0.68
CA PRO A 39 -3.07 -12.87 -0.19
C PRO A 39 -3.88 -11.99 -1.14
N ARG A 40 -5.05 -12.47 -1.57
CA ARG A 40 -6.00 -11.68 -2.35
C ARG A 40 -6.42 -10.47 -1.53
N ARG A 41 -6.06 -9.28 -2.01
CA ARG A 41 -6.57 -8.03 -1.44
C ARG A 41 -8.09 -8.06 -1.52
N ALA A 42 -8.76 -7.77 -0.40
CA ALA A 42 -10.19 -7.56 -0.40
C ALA A 42 -10.48 -6.43 -1.39
N ALA A 43 -11.37 -6.68 -2.37
CA ALA A 43 -11.92 -5.59 -3.16
C ALA A 43 -12.54 -4.63 -2.17
N GLY A 44 -12.01 -3.40 -2.09
CA GLY A 44 -12.65 -2.36 -1.30
C GLY A 44 -14.08 -2.28 -1.81
N VAL A 45 -15.05 -2.64 -0.97
CA VAL A 45 -16.43 -2.24 -1.20
C VAL A 45 -16.34 -0.73 -1.26
N GLY A 46 -16.55 -0.16 -2.45
CA GLY A 46 -16.57 1.28 -2.67
C GLY A 46 -17.73 1.89 -1.89
N GLY A 47 -17.56 2.03 -0.58
CA GLY A 47 -18.32 2.95 0.22
C GLY A 47 -17.71 4.32 -0.02
N HIS A 48 -18.47 5.21 -0.65
CA HIS A 48 -18.23 6.64 -0.55
C HIS A 48 -18.39 7.04 0.94
N GLY A 49 -17.40 6.71 1.76
CA GLY A 49 -17.25 7.23 3.11
C GLY A 49 -16.81 8.67 2.96
N GLY A 50 -17.71 9.58 3.32
CA GLY A 50 -17.58 11.02 3.08
C GLY A 50 -16.18 11.53 3.37
N GLN A 51 -15.63 12.25 2.41
CA GLN A 51 -14.58 13.22 2.68
C GLN A 51 -15.18 14.16 3.74
N GLU A 52 -14.78 14.03 5.01
CA GLU A 52 -15.06 15.08 5.99
C GLU A 52 -14.44 16.35 5.39
N PRO A 53 -15.23 17.39 5.05
CA PRO A 53 -14.62 18.64 4.62
C PRO A 53 -13.79 19.12 5.80
N LEU A 54 -12.50 19.34 5.53
CA LEU A 54 -11.53 19.87 6.50
C LEU A 54 -12.23 20.94 7.33
N ARG A 55 -12.45 20.67 8.63
CA ARG A 55 -13.08 21.65 9.53
C ARG A 55 -12.22 22.89 9.47
N LEU A 56 -12.74 23.91 8.80
CA LEU A 56 -12.12 25.22 8.67
C LEU A 56 -11.82 25.69 10.10
N LEU A 57 -10.55 25.67 10.49
CA LEU A 57 -10.11 26.13 11.80
C LEU A 57 -10.65 27.55 11.96
N ARG A 58 -11.58 27.75 12.91
CA ARG A 58 -12.12 29.07 13.15
C ARG A 58 -10.94 29.97 13.57
N PRO A 59 -10.76 31.14 12.94
CA PRO A 59 -9.74 32.07 13.37
C PRO A 59 -9.93 32.36 14.86
N VAL A 60 -8.92 32.04 15.67
CA VAL A 60 -8.85 32.53 17.04
C VAL A 60 -8.88 34.05 16.95
N HIS A 61 -9.82 34.65 17.67
CA HIS A 61 -10.14 36.06 17.55
C HIS A 61 -8.86 36.87 17.75
N ALA A 62 -8.54 37.74 16.79
CA ALA A 62 -7.55 38.78 16.97
C ALA A 62 -8.01 39.62 18.18
N ARG A 63 -7.29 39.50 19.30
CA ARG A 63 -7.48 40.43 20.41
C ARG A 63 -7.06 41.81 19.90
N PRO A 64 -7.91 42.85 20.02
CA PRO A 64 -7.43 44.20 19.79
C PRO A 64 -6.34 44.48 20.82
N HIS A 65 -5.15 44.87 20.34
CA HIS A 65 -4.17 45.54 21.18
C HIS A 65 -4.75 46.92 21.49
N ASP A 66 -4.90 47.20 22.80
CA ASP A 66 -5.10 48.55 23.31
C ASP A 66 -3.83 49.39 23.08
#